data_AF-W6RG83-F1
#
_entry.id   AF-W6RG83-F1
#
_cell.length_a   1.000
_cell.length_b   1.000
_cell.length_c   1.000
_cell.angle_alpha   90.00
_cell.angle_beta   90.00
_cell.angle_gamma   90.00
#
_symmetry.space_group_name_H-M   'P 1'
#
loop_
_entity.id
_entity.type
_entity.pdbx_description
1 polymer ?
#
loop_
_entity_poly.entity_id
_entity_poly.type
_entity_poly.pdbx_seq_one_letter_code
_entity_poly.pdbx_strand_id
1 'polypeptide(L)'
;MSETKSWLDQKLDRRLLLAGGLAAAGGTVVAAGGARGQASHLGHAVPTTAEEKAVSSHLTTHGAMMTVGDVDDARNGFDPTKLLSDWDTGTVSQLPDGRRLRTFEVTAEDKEIEIAPGIMFPAWTYNGRVPGPSLRATEGDRLRIVFRNYGSHPHSMHFHGIHAARMDGVPGAGLIGPGEEFVYEFDAKPFGCHLYHCHALPLKRHIHKGMHGAFVIDPDPARHPEHEAVARSRLLGTPENAGWQEFVMIMNAFDTNFDNENEVYAVNTVAHAYAKKPIRIVKDKPVRIYLVNVVEFDPINSFHLHANFP
;
A
#
# COMPACT_ATOMS: atom_id res chain seq x y z
N MET A 1 -31.09 56.97 -8.60
CA MET A 1 -31.51 56.65 -9.98
C MET A 1 -30.67 55.47 -10.45
N SER A 2 -31.33 54.39 -10.89
CA SER A 2 -30.82 53.23 -11.66
C SER A 2 -29.75 52.35 -10.99
N GLU A 3 -30.05 51.27 -10.26
CA GLU A 3 -30.59 49.92 -10.65
C GLU A 3 -29.53 48.83 -10.92
N THR A 4 -29.50 47.84 -10.01
CA THR A 4 -29.38 46.37 -10.19
C THR A 4 -28.08 45.76 -10.76
N LYS A 5 -27.61 44.56 -10.39
CA LYS A 5 -28.29 43.36 -9.90
C LYS A 5 -27.30 42.38 -9.23
N SER A 6 -27.74 41.83 -8.10
CA SER A 6 -27.14 40.73 -7.34
C SER A 6 -27.22 39.40 -8.12
N TRP A 7 -26.14 38.60 -8.10
CA TRP A 7 -26.12 37.22 -8.61
C TRP A 7 -25.86 36.28 -7.43
N LEU A 8 -26.94 35.82 -6.78
CA LEU A 8 -27.01 34.64 -5.91
C LEU A 8 -28.46 34.51 -5.44
N ASP A 9 -29.25 33.67 -6.12
CA ASP A 9 -30.35 32.91 -5.53
C ASP A 9 -31.05 32.07 -6.62
N GLN A 10 -30.73 30.78 -6.71
CA GLN A 10 -31.65 29.80 -7.27
C GLN A 10 -31.69 28.55 -6.40
N LYS A 11 -32.81 28.43 -5.69
CA LYS A 11 -33.26 27.27 -4.92
C LYS A 11 -33.53 26.11 -5.88
N LEU A 12 -32.87 24.97 -5.67
CA LEU A 12 -33.21 23.70 -6.31
C LEU A 12 -34.38 23.04 -5.55
N ASP A 13 -35.53 22.95 -6.21
CA ASP A 13 -36.75 22.35 -5.67
C ASP A 13 -36.86 20.86 -6.04
N ARG A 14 -37.25 20.03 -5.05
CA ARG A 14 -37.17 18.56 -5.01
C ARG A 14 -38.27 17.83 -5.79
N ARG A 15 -38.79 18.38 -6.90
CA ARG A 15 -39.99 17.84 -7.58
C ARG A 15 -39.85 17.50 -9.07
N LEU A 16 -38.63 17.36 -9.59
CA LEU A 16 -38.38 17.11 -11.03
C LEU A 16 -37.65 15.80 -11.36
N LEU A 17 -37.76 14.77 -10.52
CA LEU A 17 -37.10 13.47 -10.74
C LEU A 17 -38.05 12.25 -10.76
N LEU A 18 -39.35 12.45 -11.03
CA LEU A 18 -40.33 11.37 -11.19
C LEU A 18 -41.35 11.68 -12.29
N ALA A 19 -40.90 11.70 -13.55
CA ALA A 19 -41.77 11.67 -14.73
C ALA A 19 -40.97 11.16 -15.94
N GLY A 20 -40.73 9.85 -15.98
CA GLY A 20 -40.06 9.18 -17.10
C GLY A 20 -40.57 7.75 -17.23
N GLY A 21 -41.88 7.59 -17.34
CA GLY A 21 -42.55 6.30 -17.54
C GLY A 21 -43.09 6.17 -18.97
N LEU A 22 -42.84 4.99 -19.55
CA LEU A 22 -43.67 4.26 -20.52
C LEU A 22 -43.98 4.88 -21.88
N ALA A 23 -43.43 4.30 -22.95
CA ALA A 23 -44.19 3.49 -23.94
C ALA A 23 -43.35 3.19 -25.21
N ALA A 24 -43.15 1.90 -25.51
CA ALA A 24 -43.21 1.36 -26.87
C ALA A 24 -43.32 -0.17 -26.78
N ALA A 25 -44.53 -0.68 -26.97
CA ALA A 25 -44.84 -2.09 -27.09
C ALA A 25 -45.02 -2.46 -28.58
N GLY A 26 -44.59 -3.67 -28.93
CA GLY A 26 -44.83 -4.35 -30.21
C GLY A 26 -43.55 -5.05 -30.67
N GLY A 27 -43.43 -6.36 -30.82
CA GLY A 27 -44.37 -7.47 -30.75
C GLY A 27 -43.97 -8.48 -31.82
N THR A 28 -43.40 -9.63 -31.43
CA THR A 28 -43.38 -10.87 -32.25
C THR A 28 -43.20 -12.08 -31.34
N VAL A 29 -44.02 -13.10 -31.59
CA VAL A 29 -44.23 -14.30 -30.79
C VAL A 29 -43.75 -15.54 -31.57
N VAL A 30 -43.05 -16.43 -30.83
CA VAL A 30 -42.89 -17.90 -30.98
C VAL A 30 -41.96 -18.48 -32.08
N ALA A 31 -40.95 -19.24 -31.62
CA ALA A 31 -40.83 -20.68 -31.88
C ALA A 31 -39.81 -21.32 -30.92
N ALA A 32 -40.30 -22.10 -29.94
CA ALA A 32 -39.48 -23.04 -29.18
C ALA A 32 -39.38 -24.35 -29.97
N GLY A 33 -38.17 -24.72 -30.36
CA GLY A 33 -37.86 -26.00 -31.01
C GLY A 33 -36.54 -26.52 -30.47
N GLY A 34 -36.58 -27.65 -29.78
CA GLY A 34 -35.39 -28.27 -29.20
C GLY A 34 -34.43 -28.76 -30.28
N ALA A 35 -33.13 -28.67 -29.99
CA ALA A 35 -32.09 -29.40 -30.70
C ALA A 35 -31.10 -29.95 -29.67
N ARG A 36 -31.28 -31.24 -29.35
CA ARG A 36 -30.17 -32.11 -28.95
C ARG A 36 -29.32 -32.36 -30.20
N GLY A 37 -28.02 -32.10 -30.10
CA GLY A 37 -27.04 -32.46 -31.12
C GLY A 37 -25.72 -32.76 -30.46
N GLN A 38 -25.48 -34.04 -30.17
CA GLN A 38 -24.14 -34.57 -29.90
C GLN A 38 -23.30 -34.42 -31.18
N ALA A 39 -22.06 -33.98 -31.04
CA ALA A 39 -21.01 -34.29 -31.99
C ALA A 39 -19.78 -34.74 -31.21
N SER A 40 -19.61 -36.07 -31.18
CA SER A 40 -18.38 -36.76 -30.84
C SER A 40 -17.29 -36.41 -31.86
N HIS A 41 -16.11 -36.02 -31.40
CA HIS A 41 -14.88 -36.23 -32.16
C HIS A 41 -13.84 -36.92 -31.29
N LEU A 42 -13.25 -37.93 -31.91
CA LEU A 42 -12.39 -38.96 -31.36
C LEU A 42 -10.98 -38.43 -31.08
N GLY A 43 -10.46 -38.85 -29.93
CA GLY A 43 -9.11 -39.39 -29.73
C GLY A 43 -7.92 -38.71 -30.41
N HIS A 44 -7.12 -38.03 -29.59
CA HIS A 44 -5.68 -38.22 -29.62
C HIS A 44 -5.15 -38.42 -28.20
N ALA A 45 -4.71 -39.65 -27.93
CA ALA A 45 -3.93 -39.99 -26.74
C ALA A 45 -2.52 -39.42 -26.88
N VAL A 46 -2.04 -38.74 -25.84
CA VAL A 46 -0.64 -38.35 -25.67
C VAL A 46 -0.16 -38.99 -24.36
N PRO A 47 1.08 -39.51 -24.28
CA PRO A 47 1.51 -40.38 -23.18
C PRO A 47 1.67 -39.60 -21.88
N THR A 48 1.20 -40.20 -20.79
CA THR A 48 1.42 -39.78 -19.42
C THR A 48 2.83 -40.16 -18.97
N THR A 49 3.73 -39.18 -18.83
CA THR A 49 4.89 -39.27 -17.93
C THR A 49 5.36 -37.86 -17.55
N ALA A 50 5.11 -37.45 -16.30
CA ALA A 50 6.07 -36.79 -15.38
C ALA A 50 5.32 -35.98 -14.30
N GLU A 51 5.42 -36.48 -13.06
CA GLU A 51 5.24 -35.80 -11.76
C GLU A 51 4.42 -34.50 -11.72
N GLU A 52 3.11 -34.63 -11.46
CA GLU A 52 2.33 -33.53 -10.89
C GLU A 52 2.83 -33.26 -9.46
N LYS A 53 3.65 -32.21 -9.30
CA LYS A 53 3.73 -31.51 -8.01
C LYS A 53 2.30 -31.14 -7.62
N ALA A 54 1.86 -31.63 -6.46
CA ALA A 54 0.57 -31.30 -5.88
C ALA A 54 0.38 -29.78 -5.88
N VAL A 55 -0.45 -29.30 -6.82
CA VAL A 55 -0.89 -27.92 -6.87
C VAL A 55 -1.78 -27.73 -5.64
N SER A 56 -1.41 -26.78 -4.78
CA SER A 56 -2.21 -26.41 -3.61
C SER A 56 -3.68 -26.23 -4.02
N SER A 57 -4.60 -26.87 -3.32
CA SER A 57 -6.06 -26.81 -3.57
C SER A 57 -6.64 -25.39 -3.57
N HIS A 58 -5.85 -24.41 -3.11
CA HIS A 58 -6.18 -23.00 -3.15
C HIS A 58 -6.14 -22.37 -4.56
N LEU A 59 -5.39 -22.94 -5.51
CA LEU A 59 -5.37 -22.49 -6.92
C LEU A 59 -6.63 -22.89 -7.69
N THR A 60 -7.32 -23.95 -7.26
CA THR A 60 -8.47 -24.51 -8.00
C THR A 60 -9.79 -23.79 -7.68
N THR A 61 -9.85 -23.03 -6.58
CA THR A 61 -11.09 -22.45 -6.05
C THR A 61 -11.22 -20.94 -6.30
N HIS A 62 -10.11 -20.22 -6.48
CA HIS A 62 -10.09 -18.86 -7.03
C HIS A 62 -9.59 -18.97 -8.47
N GLY A 63 -10.50 -18.87 -9.43
CA GLY A 63 -10.27 -19.24 -10.83
C GLY A 63 -9.05 -18.60 -11.49
N ALA A 64 -8.81 -19.02 -12.74
CA ALA A 64 -7.66 -18.77 -13.60
C ALA A 64 -7.34 -17.29 -13.96
N MET A 65 -7.62 -16.34 -13.08
CA MET A 65 -7.46 -14.89 -13.26
C MET A 65 -6.28 -14.36 -12.42
N MET A 66 -5.10 -14.99 -12.55
CA MET A 66 -3.85 -14.49 -11.98
C MET A 66 -2.86 -14.15 -13.09
N THR A 67 -1.86 -13.32 -12.77
CA THR A 67 -0.76 -13.04 -13.70
C THR A 67 0.00 -14.32 -14.07
N VAL A 68 0.31 -14.49 -15.36
CA VAL A 68 1.14 -15.61 -15.87
C VAL A 68 2.62 -15.23 -15.80
N GLY A 69 3.48 -16.16 -15.35
CA GLY A 69 4.91 -15.90 -15.10
C GLY A 69 5.18 -15.34 -13.71
N ASP A 70 6.43 -15.01 -13.39
CA ASP A 70 6.82 -14.45 -12.10
C ASP A 70 7.68 -13.20 -12.29
N VAL A 71 7.61 -12.28 -11.34
CA VAL A 71 8.56 -11.17 -11.22
C VAL A 71 9.86 -11.73 -10.64
N ASP A 72 11.00 -11.34 -11.21
CA ASP A 72 12.31 -11.65 -10.65
C ASP A 72 12.62 -10.65 -9.52
N ASP A 73 12.35 -11.05 -8.28
CA ASP A 73 12.55 -10.21 -7.08
C ASP A 73 14.00 -9.73 -6.94
N ALA A 74 14.99 -10.53 -7.36
CA ALA A 74 16.40 -10.16 -7.27
C ALA A 74 16.73 -9.05 -8.27
N ARG A 75 16.22 -9.16 -9.51
CA ARG A 75 16.33 -8.10 -10.52
C ARG A 75 15.54 -6.85 -10.12
N ASN A 76 14.34 -7.03 -9.54
CA ASN A 76 13.50 -5.93 -9.08
C ASN A 76 14.12 -5.17 -7.89
N GLY A 77 15.01 -5.84 -7.14
CA GLY A 77 15.73 -5.30 -5.99
C GLY A 77 14.94 -5.31 -4.68
N PHE A 78 13.77 -5.96 -4.65
CA PHE A 78 13.01 -6.21 -3.43
C PHE A 78 12.09 -7.43 -3.63
N ASP A 79 11.76 -8.11 -2.51
CA ASP A 79 10.89 -9.28 -2.47
C ASP A 79 9.67 -8.96 -1.58
N PRO A 80 8.44 -8.91 -2.12
CA PRO A 80 7.22 -8.64 -1.37
C PRO A 80 7.06 -9.53 -0.13
N THR A 81 7.54 -10.77 -0.16
CA THR A 81 7.49 -11.70 0.97
C THR A 81 8.36 -11.21 2.12
N LYS A 82 9.55 -10.70 1.82
CA LYS A 82 10.46 -10.12 2.82
C LYS A 82 9.92 -8.80 3.34
N LEU A 83 9.28 -8.00 2.48
CA LEU A 83 8.70 -6.72 2.86
C LEU A 83 7.66 -6.84 3.98
N LEU A 84 6.98 -7.97 4.09
CA LEU A 84 5.99 -8.21 5.14
C LEU A 84 6.54 -8.04 6.55
N SER A 85 7.82 -8.28 6.81
CA SER A 85 8.38 -8.19 8.16
C SER A 85 9.69 -7.40 8.21
N ASP A 86 9.97 -6.65 7.16
CA ASP A 86 11.17 -5.84 7.04
C ASP A 86 10.96 -4.47 7.71
N TRP A 87 11.37 -4.39 8.98
CA TRP A 87 11.31 -3.18 9.78
C TRP A 87 12.66 -2.47 9.78
N ASP A 88 12.68 -1.22 9.33
CA ASP A 88 13.80 -0.33 9.57
C ASP A 88 13.63 0.28 10.96
N THR A 89 14.54 -0.05 11.88
CA THR A 89 14.56 0.51 13.23
C THR A 89 15.55 1.67 13.38
N GLY A 90 16.27 2.04 12.32
CA GLY A 90 17.30 3.06 12.35
C GLY A 90 18.44 2.75 13.32
N THR A 91 19.29 3.75 13.53
CA THR A 91 20.36 3.71 14.53
C THR A 91 19.92 4.45 15.79
N VAL A 92 20.23 3.90 16.97
CA VAL A 92 19.84 4.49 18.25
C VAL A 92 21.06 5.00 18.98
N SER A 93 20.99 6.25 19.44
CA SER A 93 21.94 6.86 20.36
C SER A 93 21.21 7.59 21.49
N GLN A 94 21.96 8.15 22.45
CA GLN A 94 21.38 8.97 23.52
C GLN A 94 21.74 10.43 23.33
N LEU A 95 20.76 11.30 23.53
CA LEU A 95 20.96 12.74 23.62
C LEU A 95 21.52 13.11 25.01
N PRO A 96 22.14 14.30 25.15
CA PRO A 96 22.63 14.80 26.44
C PRO A 96 21.55 14.91 27.52
N ASP A 97 20.27 15.05 27.13
CA ASP A 97 19.12 15.12 28.04
C ASP A 97 18.59 13.72 28.45
N GLY A 98 19.27 12.65 28.04
CA GLY A 98 18.90 11.27 28.34
C GLY A 98 17.83 10.67 27.42
N ARG A 99 17.24 11.46 26.50
CA ARG A 99 16.29 10.91 25.52
C ARG A 99 17.00 10.06 24.48
N ARG A 100 16.30 9.03 24.00
CA ARG A 100 16.75 8.23 22.86
C ARG A 100 16.63 9.05 21.58
N LEU A 101 17.71 9.16 20.82
CA LEU A 101 17.71 9.64 19.45
C LEU A 101 17.69 8.43 18.53
N ARG A 102 16.71 8.37 17.62
CA ARG A 102 16.65 7.37 16.57
C ARG A 102 16.85 8.05 15.22
N THR A 103 17.88 7.64 14.51
CA THR A 103 18.25 8.20 13.21
C THR A 103 17.95 7.21 12.09
N PHE A 104 17.21 7.68 11.08
CA PHE A 104 16.96 6.96 9.83
C PHE A 104 17.66 7.68 8.68
N GLU A 105 18.15 6.92 7.71
CA GLU A 105 18.70 7.45 6.47
C GLU A 105 17.85 6.97 5.30
N VAL A 106 17.35 7.95 4.53
CA VAL A 106 16.44 7.68 3.42
C VAL A 106 16.91 8.42 2.18
N THR A 107 16.95 7.73 1.06
CA THR A 107 17.30 8.28 -0.25
C THR A 107 16.07 8.28 -1.15
N ALA A 108 15.88 9.32 -1.96
CA ALA A 108 14.98 9.27 -3.10
C ALA A 108 15.75 8.90 -4.36
N GLU A 109 15.24 7.93 -5.11
CA GLU A 109 15.90 7.38 -6.31
C GLU A 109 14.87 7.10 -7.41
N ASP A 110 15.22 7.42 -8.66
CA ASP A 110 14.45 7.00 -9.83
C ASP A 110 14.81 5.56 -10.18
N LYS A 111 13.81 4.68 -10.30
CA LYS A 111 14.05 3.26 -10.56
C LYS A 111 12.94 2.64 -11.40
N GLU A 112 13.33 1.92 -12.46
CA GLU A 112 12.43 0.99 -13.15
C GLU A 112 12.19 -0.24 -12.25
N ILE A 113 10.93 -0.49 -11.90
CA ILE A 113 10.50 -1.67 -11.14
C ILE A 113 9.55 -2.52 -11.98
N GLU A 114 9.50 -3.82 -11.71
CA GLU A 114 8.54 -4.74 -12.33
C GLU A 114 7.38 -4.97 -11.36
N ILE A 115 6.18 -4.53 -11.72
CA ILE A 115 4.98 -4.56 -10.86
C ILE A 115 4.08 -5.77 -11.14
N ALA A 116 4.24 -6.38 -12.32
CA ALA A 116 3.66 -7.66 -12.71
C ALA A 116 4.60 -8.29 -13.76
N PRO A 117 4.56 -9.61 -14.00
CA PRO A 117 5.44 -10.25 -14.97
C PRO A 117 5.41 -9.56 -16.34
N GLY A 118 6.54 -8.98 -16.75
CA GLY A 118 6.69 -8.25 -18.02
C GLY A 118 6.16 -6.80 -18.02
N ILE A 119 5.58 -6.30 -16.92
CA ILE A 119 5.09 -4.93 -16.80
C ILE A 119 6.08 -4.11 -15.96
N MET A 120 6.90 -3.32 -16.65
CA MET A 120 7.83 -2.37 -16.04
C MET A 120 7.13 -1.04 -15.73
N PHE A 121 7.53 -0.41 -14.63
CA PHE A 121 6.97 0.85 -14.16
C PHE A 121 8.09 1.81 -13.73
N PRO A 122 8.13 3.05 -14.25
CA PRO A 122 9.11 4.07 -13.86
C PRO A 122 8.73 4.65 -12.51
N ALA A 123 9.27 4.08 -11.43
CA ALA A 123 9.00 4.50 -10.07
C ALA A 123 9.93 5.61 -9.58
N TRP A 124 9.42 6.39 -8.64
CA TRP A 124 10.21 7.22 -7.72
C TRP A 124 10.14 6.54 -6.36
N THR A 125 11.31 6.23 -5.81
CA THR A 125 11.41 5.28 -4.71
C THR A 125 12.07 5.91 -3.51
N TYR A 126 11.75 5.38 -2.32
CA TYR A 126 12.60 5.56 -1.15
C TYR A 126 13.49 4.32 -0.98
N ASN A 127 14.81 4.52 -0.89
CA ASN A 127 15.82 3.45 -0.78
C ASN A 127 15.71 2.39 -1.88
N GLY A 128 15.43 2.80 -3.12
CA GLY A 128 15.44 1.91 -4.28
C GLY A 128 14.33 0.85 -4.31
N ARG A 129 13.26 1.00 -3.53
CA ARG A 129 12.12 0.06 -3.50
C ARG A 129 10.77 0.74 -3.34
N VAL A 130 9.72 0.02 -3.71
CA VAL A 130 8.32 0.40 -3.46
C VAL A 130 7.61 -0.76 -2.79
N PRO A 131 6.90 -0.56 -1.66
CA PRO A 131 6.93 0.64 -0.84
C PRO A 131 8.33 0.95 -0.30
N GLY A 132 8.52 2.19 0.16
CA GLY A 132 9.72 2.61 0.89
C GLY A 132 9.90 1.86 2.22
N PRO A 133 11.00 2.10 2.94
CA PRO A 133 11.26 1.49 4.23
C PRO A 133 10.09 1.60 5.22
N SER A 134 9.76 0.50 5.90
CA SER A 134 8.79 0.52 6.99
C SER A 134 9.50 0.97 8.27
N LEU A 135 9.45 2.27 8.54
CA LEU A 135 10.15 2.91 9.65
C LEU A 135 9.45 2.58 10.96
N ARG A 136 10.19 2.10 11.97
CA ARG A 136 9.65 1.74 13.28
C ARG A 136 10.40 2.40 14.42
N ALA A 137 9.66 3.12 15.26
CA ALA A 137 10.17 3.84 16.41
C ALA A 137 9.40 3.47 17.69
N THR A 138 9.92 3.90 18.84
CA THR A 138 9.21 3.80 20.12
C THR A 138 8.69 5.18 20.51
N GLU A 139 7.50 5.24 21.09
CA GLU A 139 6.90 6.47 21.56
C GLU A 139 7.86 7.24 22.49
N GLY A 140 8.01 8.54 22.24
CA GLY A 140 8.92 9.39 22.98
C GLY A 140 10.37 9.41 22.49
N ASP A 141 10.76 8.54 21.54
CA ASP A 141 12.03 8.69 20.82
C ASP A 141 12.07 10.07 20.13
N ARG A 142 13.22 10.74 20.18
CA ARG A 142 13.51 11.86 19.25
C ARG A 142 13.90 11.25 17.92
N LEU A 143 13.18 11.59 16.86
CA LEU A 143 13.46 11.10 15.52
C LEU A 143 14.33 12.11 14.76
N ARG A 144 15.25 11.56 13.98
CA ARG A 144 16.04 12.26 12.97
C ARG A 144 15.98 11.48 11.67
N ILE A 145 15.40 12.03 10.62
CA ILE A 145 15.35 11.40 9.31
C ILE A 145 16.23 12.23 8.39
N VAL A 146 17.36 11.66 8.00
CA VAL A 146 18.28 12.26 7.03
C VAL A 146 17.81 11.84 5.65
N PHE A 147 17.18 12.77 4.95
CA PHE A 147 16.61 12.54 3.63
C PHE A 147 17.49 13.17 2.54
N ARG A 148 17.94 12.36 1.59
CA ARG A 148 18.78 12.78 0.45
C ARG A 148 18.07 12.52 -0.85
N ASN A 149 18.12 13.49 -1.76
CA ASN A 149 17.47 13.33 -3.06
C ASN A 149 18.50 13.00 -4.14
N TYR A 150 18.51 11.75 -4.60
CA TYR A 150 19.31 11.29 -5.73
C TYR A 150 18.46 11.06 -7.00
N GLY A 151 17.18 11.43 -6.98
CA GLY A 151 16.28 11.37 -8.13
C GLY A 151 16.41 12.60 -9.03
N SER A 152 15.62 12.61 -10.11
CA SER A 152 15.61 13.71 -11.09
C SER A 152 14.63 14.84 -10.78
N HIS A 153 13.76 14.67 -9.77
CA HIS A 153 12.70 15.63 -9.43
C HIS A 153 12.82 16.11 -7.98
N PRO A 154 12.26 17.28 -7.63
CA PRO A 154 12.13 17.68 -6.24
C PRO A 154 11.25 16.70 -5.45
N HIS A 155 11.72 16.31 -4.27
CA HIS A 155 11.06 15.35 -3.40
C HIS A 155 11.08 15.80 -1.95
N SER A 156 10.17 15.26 -1.16
CA SER A 156 10.09 15.50 0.28
C SER A 156 9.69 14.22 1.01
N MET A 157 9.64 14.26 2.34
CA MET A 157 9.00 13.24 3.17
C MET A 157 8.02 13.93 4.10
N HIS A 158 6.73 13.78 3.83
CA HIS A 158 5.64 14.17 4.72
C HIS A 158 5.24 12.98 5.58
N PHE A 159 5.27 13.17 6.90
CA PHE A 159 4.93 12.14 7.86
C PHE A 159 3.51 12.35 8.37
N HIS A 160 2.75 11.27 8.53
CA HIS A 160 1.53 11.32 9.32
C HIS A 160 1.93 11.19 10.81
N GLY A 161 1.75 12.27 11.57
CA GLY A 161 2.13 12.35 12.98
C GLY A 161 2.08 13.78 13.49
N ILE A 162 2.72 14.03 14.64
CA ILE A 162 2.82 15.37 15.21
C ILE A 162 4.24 15.92 15.06
N HIS A 163 4.38 16.95 14.23
CA HIS A 163 5.63 17.68 14.04
C HIS A 163 5.37 19.17 13.80
N ALA A 164 6.43 19.97 13.90
CA ALA A 164 6.35 21.40 13.58
C ALA A 164 6.19 21.61 12.07
N ALA A 165 5.55 22.71 11.66
CA ALA A 165 5.33 23.03 10.24
C ALA A 165 6.62 23.03 9.39
N ARG A 166 7.77 23.43 9.96
CA ARG A 166 9.07 23.39 9.26
C ARG A 166 9.60 21.98 8.99
N MET A 167 9.02 20.96 9.61
CA MET A 167 9.38 19.53 9.51
C MET A 167 8.25 18.72 8.86
N ASP A 168 7.32 19.41 8.18
CA ASP A 168 6.10 18.80 7.66
C ASP A 168 6.30 18.13 6.30
N GLY A 169 7.33 18.50 5.52
CA GLY A 169 7.60 17.92 4.21
C GLY A 169 6.71 18.49 3.09
N VAL A 170 5.90 19.51 3.37
CA VAL A 170 5.12 20.24 2.34
C VAL A 170 6.01 21.20 1.54
N PRO A 171 5.60 21.64 0.33
CA PRO A 171 6.32 22.66 -0.42
C PRO A 171 6.61 23.91 0.43
N GLY A 172 7.88 24.29 0.52
CA GLY A 172 8.37 25.38 1.39
C GLY A 172 8.89 24.92 2.76
N ALA A 173 8.72 23.65 3.14
CA ALA A 173 9.20 23.09 4.41
C ALA A 173 9.63 21.62 4.26
N GLY A 174 10.88 21.39 3.82
CA GLY A 174 11.46 20.04 3.67
C GLY A 174 11.49 19.48 2.24
N LEU A 175 10.86 20.17 1.28
CA LEU A 175 11.04 19.88 -0.15
C LEU A 175 12.47 20.21 -0.57
N ILE A 176 13.14 19.22 -1.16
CA ILE A 176 14.53 19.32 -1.62
C ILE A 176 14.66 18.95 -3.10
N GLY A 177 15.50 19.67 -3.82
CA GLY A 177 15.86 19.40 -5.20
C GLY A 177 16.84 18.23 -5.35
N PRO A 178 17.12 17.79 -6.59
CA PRO A 178 18.14 16.79 -6.86
C PRO A 178 19.52 17.18 -6.29
N GLY A 179 20.18 16.24 -5.63
CA GLY A 179 21.49 16.41 -5.00
C GLY A 179 21.47 17.08 -3.62
N GLU A 180 20.31 17.53 -3.14
CA GLU A 180 20.16 18.19 -1.84
C GLU A 180 19.83 17.18 -0.72
N GLU A 181 19.94 17.67 0.51
CA GLU A 181 19.64 16.92 1.75
C GLU A 181 18.78 17.78 2.68
N PHE A 182 17.85 17.14 3.38
CA PHE A 182 17.12 17.74 4.49
C PHE A 182 17.02 16.77 5.67
N VAL A 183 17.13 17.31 6.89
CA VAL A 183 17.03 16.52 8.11
C VAL A 183 15.72 16.85 8.82
N TYR A 184 14.77 15.92 8.79
CA TYR A 184 13.54 16.03 9.55
C TYR A 184 13.78 15.63 11.00
N GLU A 185 13.36 16.48 11.95
CA GLU A 185 13.46 16.13 13.37
C GLU A 185 12.20 16.46 14.17
N PHE A 186 11.58 15.44 14.74
CA PHE A 186 10.38 15.52 15.55
C PHE A 186 10.33 14.40 16.59
N ASP A 187 9.40 14.46 17.53
CA ASP A 187 9.25 13.40 18.53
C ASP A 187 8.30 12.33 18.01
N ALA A 188 8.58 11.05 18.29
CA ALA A 188 7.70 9.93 17.93
C ALA A 188 6.42 9.97 18.78
N LYS A 189 5.38 10.63 18.27
CA LYS A 189 4.03 10.67 18.87
C LYS A 189 2.96 11.08 17.83
N PRO A 190 1.70 10.65 18.02
CA PRO A 190 1.24 9.63 18.97
C PRO A 190 1.72 8.23 18.56
N PHE A 191 1.70 7.26 19.48
CA PHE A 191 1.90 5.86 19.10
C PHE A 191 0.81 5.41 18.09
N GLY A 192 1.13 4.46 17.23
CA GLY A 192 0.18 3.96 16.23
C GLY A 192 0.80 3.43 14.94
N CYS A 193 -0.07 3.08 14.00
CA CYS A 193 0.28 2.74 12.62
C CYS A 193 -0.02 3.95 11.73
N HIS A 194 1.04 4.62 11.30
CA HIS A 194 1.00 5.79 10.43
C HIS A 194 1.69 5.48 9.10
N LEU A 195 1.85 6.50 8.26
CA LEU A 195 2.58 6.42 7.01
C LEU A 195 3.41 7.68 6.79
N TYR A 196 4.25 7.64 5.77
CA TYR A 196 4.86 8.83 5.19
C TYR A 196 4.81 8.73 3.67
N HIS A 197 4.84 9.88 3.00
CA HIS A 197 4.86 9.95 1.54
C HIS A 197 5.47 11.26 1.05
N CYS A 198 5.76 11.35 -0.25
CA CYS A 198 6.22 12.60 -0.85
C CYS A 198 5.06 13.59 -0.98
N HIS A 199 5.33 14.88 -0.75
CA HIS A 199 4.34 15.96 -0.85
C HIS A 199 4.71 17.02 -1.90
N ALA A 200 5.66 16.69 -2.79
CA ALA A 200 5.97 17.49 -3.95
C ALA A 200 4.77 17.57 -4.92
N LEU A 201 4.72 18.62 -5.73
CA LEU A 201 3.64 18.83 -6.71
C LEU A 201 4.07 18.30 -8.09
N PRO A 202 3.19 17.60 -8.83
CA PRO A 202 1.79 17.28 -8.50
C PRO A 202 1.64 16.09 -7.54
N LEU A 203 0.95 16.30 -6.41
CA LEU A 203 0.89 15.38 -5.26
C LEU A 203 0.59 13.92 -5.62
N LYS A 204 -0.54 13.70 -6.31
CA LYS A 204 -1.01 12.35 -6.69
C LYS A 204 0.05 11.57 -7.45
N ARG A 205 0.76 12.23 -8.37
CA ARG A 205 1.80 11.60 -9.19
C ARG A 205 2.98 11.15 -8.34
N HIS A 206 3.41 11.94 -7.35
CA HIS A 206 4.52 11.55 -6.49
C HIS A 206 4.19 10.33 -5.63
N ILE A 207 2.96 10.26 -5.10
CA ILE A 207 2.49 9.10 -4.33
C ILE A 207 2.34 7.88 -5.24
N HIS A 208 1.60 8.00 -6.37
CA HIS A 208 1.40 6.94 -7.36
C HIS A 208 2.71 6.37 -7.92
N LYS A 209 3.74 7.21 -8.09
CA LYS A 209 5.06 6.78 -8.55
C LYS A 209 5.81 5.90 -7.54
N GLY A 210 5.30 5.74 -6.32
CA GLY A 210 5.84 4.82 -5.32
C GLY A 210 6.47 5.49 -4.10
N MET A 211 6.41 6.81 -3.98
CA MET A 211 7.02 7.54 -2.86
C MET A 211 6.13 7.53 -1.62
N HIS A 212 6.01 6.35 -1.01
CA HIS A 212 5.23 6.12 0.21
C HIS A 212 5.80 4.95 1.02
N GLY A 213 5.62 4.97 2.34
CA GLY A 213 6.04 3.88 3.23
C GLY A 213 5.28 3.90 4.56
N ALA A 214 5.40 2.81 5.32
CA ALA A 214 4.79 2.71 6.65
C ALA A 214 5.65 3.41 7.70
N PHE A 215 4.99 4.02 8.68
CA PHE A 215 5.63 4.60 9.85
C PHE A 215 4.92 4.12 11.11
N VAL A 216 5.55 3.23 11.87
CA VAL A 216 4.97 2.64 13.08
C VAL A 216 5.67 3.20 14.31
N ILE A 217 4.88 3.69 15.26
CA ILE A 217 5.35 4.11 16.58
C ILE A 217 4.78 3.12 17.60
N ASP A 218 5.64 2.30 18.18
CA ASP A 218 5.25 1.37 19.24
C ASP A 218 4.97 2.16 20.54
N PRO A 219 3.89 1.84 21.28
CA PRO A 219 3.57 2.51 22.55
C PRO A 219 4.61 2.22 23.63
N ASP A 220 4.89 3.23 24.46
CA ASP A 220 5.75 3.06 25.65
C ASP A 220 4.90 2.54 26.83
N PRO A 221 5.18 1.34 27.39
CA PRO A 221 4.42 0.78 28.50
C PRO A 221 4.38 1.69 29.74
N ALA A 222 5.43 2.48 29.99
CA ALA A 222 5.45 3.42 31.11
C ALA A 222 4.48 4.60 30.93
N ARG A 223 4.07 4.90 29.69
CA ARG A 223 3.09 5.96 29.37
C ARG A 223 1.66 5.46 29.33
N HIS A 224 1.45 4.15 29.20
CA HIS A 224 0.14 3.49 29.10
C HIS A 224 0.00 2.37 30.15
N PRO A 225 0.08 2.67 31.46
CA PRO A 225 0.05 1.64 32.51
C PRO A 225 -1.25 0.82 32.53
N GLU A 226 -2.37 1.39 32.10
CA GLU A 226 -3.66 0.71 31.97
C GLU A 226 -3.68 -0.32 30.82
N HIS A 227 -2.72 -0.23 29.90
CA HIS A 227 -2.56 -1.11 28.73
C HIS A 227 -1.15 -1.71 28.65
N GLU A 228 -0.44 -1.82 29.79
CA GLU A 228 0.99 -2.16 29.84
C GLU A 228 1.31 -3.45 29.08
N ALA A 229 0.53 -4.53 29.28
CA ALA A 229 0.74 -5.80 28.61
C ALA A 229 0.59 -5.70 27.08
N VAL A 230 -0.38 -4.92 26.59
CA VAL A 230 -0.58 -4.68 25.16
C VAL A 230 0.58 -3.84 24.62
N ALA A 231 1.01 -2.81 25.35
CA ALA A 231 2.13 -1.97 24.96
C ALA A 231 3.43 -2.78 24.85
N ARG A 232 3.73 -3.61 25.85
CA ARG A 232 4.88 -4.55 25.82
C ARG A 232 4.83 -5.48 24.62
N SER A 233 3.65 -6.03 24.30
CA SER A 233 3.48 -6.92 23.13
C SER A 233 3.75 -6.24 21.78
N ARG A 234 3.74 -4.91 21.73
CA ARG A 234 3.97 -4.12 20.51
C ARG A 234 5.42 -3.65 20.36
N LEU A 235 6.21 -3.61 21.43
CA LEU A 235 7.61 -3.18 21.36
C LEU A 235 8.45 -4.18 20.57
N LEU A 236 8.83 -3.82 19.35
CA LEU A 236 9.60 -4.72 18.47
C LEU A 236 10.85 -5.26 19.14
N GLY A 237 11.06 -6.58 19.04
CA GLY A 237 12.27 -7.25 19.53
C GLY A 237 12.27 -7.61 21.01
N THR A 238 11.21 -7.29 21.75
CA THR A 238 11.02 -7.75 23.13
C THR A 238 10.53 -9.22 23.19
N PRO A 239 10.75 -9.95 24.30
CA PRO A 239 10.20 -11.30 24.48
C PRO A 239 8.67 -11.36 24.31
N GLU A 240 7.95 -10.35 24.79
CA GLU A 240 6.51 -10.23 24.67
C GLU A 240 6.07 -10.07 23.20
N ASN A 241 6.80 -9.26 22.42
CA ASN A 241 6.59 -9.12 20.99
C ASN A 241 6.95 -10.39 20.21
N ALA A 242 7.97 -11.16 20.63
CA ALA A 242 8.37 -12.41 19.97
C ALA A 242 7.28 -13.49 20.00
N GLY A 243 6.30 -13.37 20.90
CA GLY A 243 5.08 -14.18 20.93
C GLY A 243 4.12 -13.91 19.77
N TRP A 244 4.27 -12.77 19.06
CA TRP A 244 3.45 -12.37 17.94
C TRP A 244 4.16 -12.61 16.60
N GLN A 245 3.37 -12.83 15.56
CA GLN A 245 3.84 -12.74 14.18
C GLN A 245 3.30 -11.46 13.56
N GLU A 246 4.18 -10.53 13.22
CA GLU A 246 3.80 -9.21 12.71
C GLU A 246 4.04 -9.10 11.21
N PHE A 247 3.07 -8.48 10.52
CA PHE A 247 3.17 -8.16 9.10
C PHE A 247 2.88 -6.69 8.83
N VAL A 248 3.59 -6.08 7.88
CA VAL A 248 3.26 -4.79 7.30
C VAL A 248 2.79 -4.97 5.86
N MET A 249 1.61 -4.43 5.58
CA MET A 249 0.92 -4.54 4.30
C MET A 249 0.57 -3.15 3.80
N ILE A 250 1.20 -2.73 2.71
CA ILE A 250 0.94 -1.44 2.08
C ILE A 250 0.19 -1.71 0.79
N MET A 251 -1.09 -1.32 0.75
CA MET A 251 -1.96 -1.46 -0.41
C MET A 251 -1.69 -0.31 -1.37
N ASN A 252 -1.26 -0.62 -2.57
CA ASN A 252 -0.95 0.35 -3.62
C ASN A 252 -1.49 -0.13 -4.98
N ALA A 253 -1.52 0.81 -5.92
CA ALA A 253 -2.00 0.55 -7.27
C ALA A 253 -1.25 1.41 -8.29
N PHE A 254 -1.26 0.97 -9.54
CA PHE A 254 -0.49 1.57 -10.61
C PHE A 254 -1.36 1.74 -11.87
N ASP A 255 -1.64 3.00 -12.21
CA ASP A 255 -1.94 3.47 -13.57
C ASP A 255 -0.71 3.31 -14.48
N THR A 256 -0.87 2.54 -15.55
CA THR A 256 0.18 2.20 -16.53
C THR A 256 -0.02 2.88 -17.88
N ASN A 257 -1.18 3.49 -18.12
CA ASN A 257 -1.58 4.03 -19.42
C ASN A 257 -1.81 5.57 -19.39
N PHE A 258 -1.71 6.18 -18.20
CA PHE A 258 -1.85 7.60 -17.88
C PHE A 258 -3.27 8.19 -18.02
N ASP A 259 -4.32 7.38 -17.89
CA ASP A 259 -5.71 7.83 -17.90
C ASP A 259 -6.25 8.22 -16.51
N ASN A 260 -5.45 8.06 -15.44
CA ASN A 260 -5.82 8.21 -14.03
C ASN A 260 -6.76 7.12 -13.50
N GLU A 261 -6.76 5.95 -14.10
CA GLU A 261 -7.34 4.71 -13.58
C GLU A 261 -6.22 3.70 -13.32
N ASN A 262 -6.38 2.81 -12.33
CA ASN A 262 -5.33 1.85 -12.01
C ASN A 262 -5.56 0.51 -12.74
N GLU A 263 -4.55 0.01 -13.45
CA GLU A 263 -4.59 -1.33 -14.06
C GLU A 263 -4.09 -2.43 -13.11
N VAL A 264 -3.15 -2.09 -12.23
CA VAL A 264 -2.47 -3.06 -11.37
C VAL A 264 -2.65 -2.70 -9.91
N TYR A 265 -3.28 -3.59 -9.15
CA TYR A 265 -3.41 -3.47 -7.70
C TYR A 265 -2.52 -4.49 -7.00
N ALA A 266 -1.91 -4.09 -5.89
CA ALA A 266 -1.05 -4.96 -5.11
C ALA A 266 -1.08 -4.64 -3.62
N VAL A 267 -0.63 -5.61 -2.84
CA VAL A 267 -0.14 -5.39 -1.48
C VAL A 267 1.36 -5.57 -1.55
N ASN A 268 2.12 -4.56 -1.15
CA ASN A 268 3.57 -4.50 -1.29
C ASN A 268 4.01 -4.65 -2.77
N THR A 269 3.32 -3.93 -3.67
CA THR A 269 3.72 -3.58 -5.06
C THR A 269 3.58 -4.62 -6.14
N VAL A 270 3.88 -5.90 -5.90
CA VAL A 270 3.85 -6.91 -6.98
C VAL A 270 2.50 -7.60 -7.06
N ALA A 271 1.87 -7.54 -8.23
CA ALA A 271 0.56 -8.14 -8.52
C ALA A 271 0.56 -9.64 -8.24
N HIS A 272 -0.42 -10.09 -7.44
CA HIS A 272 -0.60 -11.50 -7.06
C HIS A 272 0.59 -12.15 -6.33
N ALA A 273 1.54 -11.37 -5.78
CA ALA A 273 2.72 -11.91 -5.10
C ALA A 273 2.36 -12.95 -4.04
N TYR A 274 1.39 -12.64 -3.18
CA TYR A 274 0.96 -13.54 -2.10
C TYR A 274 -0.01 -14.65 -2.54
N ALA A 275 -0.61 -14.56 -3.72
CA ALA A 275 -1.34 -15.69 -4.29
C ALA A 275 -0.37 -16.77 -4.79
N LYS A 276 0.78 -16.36 -5.35
CA LYS A 276 1.83 -17.24 -5.87
C LYS A 276 2.78 -17.74 -4.77
N LYS A 277 3.12 -16.86 -3.83
CA LYS A 277 3.93 -17.15 -2.63
C LYS A 277 3.08 -16.87 -1.37
N PRO A 278 2.23 -17.82 -0.94
CA PRO A 278 1.35 -17.63 0.21
C PRO A 278 2.09 -17.24 1.49
N ILE A 279 1.54 -16.26 2.20
CA ILE A 279 2.05 -15.80 3.49
C ILE A 279 2.01 -16.97 4.49
N ARG A 280 3.16 -17.32 5.05
CA ARG A 280 3.28 -18.41 6.01
C ARG A 280 3.02 -17.91 7.42
N ILE A 281 2.00 -18.46 8.07
CA ILE A 281 1.67 -18.15 9.46
C ILE A 281 2.09 -19.28 10.40
N VAL A 282 2.48 -18.94 11.62
CA VAL A 282 2.71 -19.90 12.71
C VAL A 282 1.40 -20.10 13.46
N LYS A 283 0.83 -21.31 13.40
CA LYS A 283 -0.53 -21.62 13.91
C LYS A 283 -0.76 -21.16 15.36
N ASP A 284 0.24 -21.33 16.22
CA ASP A 284 0.11 -21.05 17.66
C ASP A 284 0.56 -19.63 18.04
N LYS A 285 0.82 -18.75 17.06
CA LYS A 285 1.13 -17.34 17.31
C LYS A 285 -0.02 -16.45 16.85
N PRO A 286 -0.47 -15.49 17.67
CA PRO A 286 -1.36 -14.46 17.19
C PRO A 286 -0.67 -13.61 16.12
N VAL A 287 -1.41 -13.28 15.06
CA VAL A 287 -0.94 -12.47 13.94
C VAL A 287 -1.40 -11.02 14.11
N ARG A 288 -0.49 -10.07 13.86
CA ARG A 288 -0.78 -8.64 13.83
C ARG A 288 -0.42 -8.07 12.46
N ILE A 289 -1.36 -7.40 11.82
CA ILE A 289 -1.16 -6.75 10.52
C ILE A 289 -1.20 -5.24 10.71
N TYR A 290 -0.14 -4.56 10.28
CA TYR A 290 -0.06 -3.12 10.09
C TYR A 290 -0.46 -2.84 8.64
N LEU A 291 -1.71 -2.43 8.44
CA LEU A 291 -2.29 -2.22 7.11
C LEU A 291 -2.33 -0.72 6.78
N VAL A 292 -1.71 -0.35 5.66
CA VAL A 292 -1.66 1.04 5.16
C VAL A 292 -2.28 1.07 3.76
N ASN A 293 -3.13 2.07 3.49
CA ASN A 293 -3.69 2.31 2.16
C ASN A 293 -3.05 3.55 1.54
N VAL A 294 -2.44 3.39 0.36
CA VAL A 294 -1.84 4.48 -0.44
C VAL A 294 -2.26 4.36 -1.90
N VAL A 295 -3.38 3.70 -2.17
CA VAL A 295 -4.00 3.69 -3.50
C VAL A 295 -4.40 5.11 -3.86
N GLU A 296 -3.82 5.63 -4.94
CA GLU A 296 -4.22 6.87 -5.56
C GLU A 296 -5.31 6.62 -6.60
N PHE A 297 -5.97 7.70 -7.03
CA PHE A 297 -7.07 7.74 -8.01
C PHE A 297 -8.39 7.12 -7.52
N ASP A 298 -8.36 5.89 -7.00
CA ASP A 298 -9.54 5.24 -6.41
C ASP A 298 -9.86 5.84 -5.03
N PRO A 299 -11.14 6.16 -4.74
CA PRO A 299 -11.51 6.84 -3.50
C PRO A 299 -11.41 5.96 -2.26
N ILE A 300 -11.45 4.63 -2.41
CA ILE A 300 -11.45 3.69 -1.30
C ILE A 300 -10.84 2.36 -1.72
N ASN A 301 -10.16 1.71 -0.77
CA ASN A 301 -9.75 0.32 -0.87
C ASN A 301 -10.31 -0.48 0.31
N SER A 302 -10.38 -1.80 0.19
CA SER A 302 -10.92 -2.69 1.22
C SER A 302 -9.99 -3.87 1.48
N PHE A 303 -10.11 -4.44 2.67
CA PHE A 303 -9.33 -5.61 3.07
C PHE A 303 -10.25 -6.66 3.70
N HIS A 304 -10.12 -7.89 3.23
CA HIS A 304 -10.88 -9.04 3.70
C HIS A 304 -10.00 -10.28 3.74
N LEU A 305 -10.18 -11.10 4.77
CA LEU A 305 -9.54 -12.41 4.89
C LEU A 305 -10.63 -13.48 4.90
N HIS A 306 -10.44 -14.52 4.08
CA HIS A 306 -11.26 -15.72 4.10
C HIS A 306 -10.88 -16.51 5.35
N ALA A 307 -11.44 -16.13 6.49
CA ALA A 307 -11.06 -16.64 7.80
C ALA A 307 -11.36 -18.14 7.90
N ASN A 308 -10.35 -18.98 7.66
CA ASN A 308 -10.37 -20.37 8.10
C ASN A 308 -9.87 -20.41 9.54
N PHE A 309 -10.82 -20.45 10.46
CA PHE A 309 -10.59 -20.80 11.86
C PHE A 309 -10.44 -22.34 11.93
N PRO A 310 -9.25 -22.90 12.20
CA PRO A 310 -9.14 -24.30 12.57
C PRO A 310 -9.74 -24.59 13.95
#